data_AF-A1T830-F1
#
_entry.id   AF-A1T830-F1
#
_cell.length_a   1.000
_cell.length_b   1.000
_cell.length_c   1.000
_cell.angle_alpha   90.00
_cell.angle_beta   90.00
_cell.angle_gamma   90.00
#
_symmetry.space_group_name_H-M   'P 1'
#
loop_
_entity.id
_entity.type
_entity.pdbx_description
1 polymer ?
#
loop_
_entity_poly.entity_id
_entity_poly.type
_entity_poly.pdbx_seq_one_letter_code
_entity_poly.pdbx_strand_id
1 'polypeptide(L)'
;MAWTGDRRTRPRRGARRLPEKLRRRVLHRYPTCQLAIPGICVGTSAEVHHVTPDSEGGTDAEFVNGQPQLVGVCSPCHRRVSARDSAARANLGTRVLREKERHPGILP
;
A
#
# COMPACT_ATOMS: atom_id res chain seq x y z
N MET A 1 0.47 9.58 -31.99
CA MET A 1 -0.20 9.59 -30.67
C MET A 1 0.85 9.83 -29.60
N ALA A 2 0.99 11.06 -29.10
CA ALA A 2 1.93 11.41 -28.05
C ALA A 2 1.27 11.21 -26.68
N TRP A 3 1.88 10.39 -25.82
CA TRP A 3 1.45 10.21 -24.43
C TRP A 3 1.80 11.47 -23.62
N THR A 4 0.96 12.50 -23.68
CA THR A 4 1.12 13.77 -22.97
C THR A 4 0.62 13.70 -21.53
N GLY A 5 1.18 12.78 -20.75
CA GLY A 5 0.98 12.74 -19.30
C GLY A 5 2.29 12.99 -18.60
N ASP A 6 2.53 14.23 -18.14
CA ASP A 6 3.66 14.50 -17.24
C ASP A 6 3.43 13.69 -15.94
N ARG A 7 4.31 12.71 -15.68
CA ARG A 7 4.25 11.90 -14.45
C ARG A 7 4.31 12.76 -13.18
N ARG A 8 4.80 14.01 -13.28
CA ARG A 8 4.91 14.97 -12.17
C ARG A 8 3.58 15.62 -11.80
N THR A 9 2.63 15.72 -12.73
CA THR A 9 1.32 16.38 -12.50
C THR A 9 0.23 15.41 -12.08
N ARG A 10 0.48 14.09 -12.16
CA ARG A 10 -0.44 13.09 -11.63
C ARG A 10 -0.57 13.31 -10.12
N PRO A 11 -1.76 13.62 -9.57
CA PRO A 11 -1.92 13.70 -8.14
C PRO A 11 -1.44 12.37 -7.56
N ARG A 12 -0.43 12.43 -6.70
CA ARG A 12 0.02 11.27 -5.95
C ARG A 12 -1.14 10.91 -5.03
N ARG A 13 -2.11 10.12 -5.52
CA ARG A 13 -2.99 9.29 -4.70
C ARG A 13 -2.15 8.16 -4.08
N GLY A 14 -0.98 8.52 -3.56
CA GLY A 14 -0.10 7.68 -2.76
C GLY A 14 -0.35 8.02 -1.31
N ALA A 15 -0.01 7.07 -0.43
CA ALA A 15 -0.14 7.17 1.01
C ALA A 15 0.23 8.58 1.49
N ARG A 16 -0.75 9.32 1.99
CA ARG A 16 -0.52 10.60 2.65
C ARG A 16 0.42 10.33 3.82
N ARG A 17 1.43 11.18 4.03
CA ARG A 17 2.30 11.02 5.20
C ARG A 17 1.45 11.21 6.47
N LEU A 18 1.45 10.21 7.33
CA LEU A 18 0.86 10.30 8.67
C LEU A 18 1.46 11.51 9.42
N PRO A 19 0.67 12.26 10.20
CA PRO A 19 1.20 13.31 11.06
C PRO A 19 2.28 12.76 12.00
N GLU A 20 3.42 13.45 12.12
CA GLU A 20 4.58 12.97 12.88
C GLU A 20 4.24 12.65 14.36
N LYS A 21 3.34 13.43 14.97
CA LYS A 21 2.85 13.18 16.34
C LYS A 21 2.12 11.84 16.46
N LEU A 22 1.30 11.50 15.47
CA LEU A 22 0.59 10.23 15.43
C LEU A 22 1.57 9.09 15.17
N ARG A 23 2.49 9.26 14.21
CA ARG A 23 3.53 8.29 13.90
C ARG A 23 4.36 7.90 15.14
N ARG A 24 4.82 8.90 15.90
CA ARG A 24 5.58 8.67 17.14
C ARG A 24 4.76 7.95 18.21
N ARG A 25 3.48 8.30 18.36
CA ARG A 25 2.58 7.66 19.32
C ARG A 25 2.39 6.17 19.01
N VAL A 26 2.12 5.84 17.74
CA VAL A 26 1.96 4.46 17.29
C VAL A 26 3.26 3.67 17.49
N LEU A 27 4.42 4.22 17.11
CA LEU A 27 5.71 3.54 17.30
C LEU A 27 6.08 3.35 18.77
N HIS A 28 5.71 4.29 19.64
CA HIS A 28 5.87 4.14 21.08
C HIS A 28 4.96 3.04 21.65
N ARG A 29 3.71 2.95 21.17
CA ARG A 29 2.76 1.90 21.58
C ARG A 29 3.17 0.52 21.08
N TYR A 30 3.73 0.43 19.88
CA TYR A 30 4.13 -0.81 19.22
C TYR A 30 5.63 -0.80 18.91
N PRO A 31 6.51 -0.89 19.93
CA PRO A 31 7.96 -0.84 19.73
C PRO A 31 8.51 -2.07 18.99
N THR A 32 7.75 -3.18 19.04
CA THR A 32 8.07 -4.43 18.34
C THR A 32 7.24 -4.57 17.07
N CYS A 33 7.84 -5.16 16.04
CA CYS A 33 7.23 -5.35 14.73
C CYS A 33 6.00 -6.28 14.83
N GLN A 34 4.82 -5.75 14.53
CA GLN A 34 3.57 -6.49 14.65
C GLN A 34 3.31 -7.49 13.51
N LEU A 35 4.05 -7.39 12.38
CA LEU A 35 3.90 -8.33 11.25
C LEU A 35 4.71 -9.62 11.42
N ALA A 36 5.84 -9.56 12.12
CA ALA A 36 6.70 -10.71 12.45
C ALA A 36 6.96 -11.73 11.29
N ILE A 37 7.13 -11.25 10.05
CA ILE A 37 7.27 -12.14 8.88
C ILE A 37 8.55 -12.99 8.99
N PRO A 38 8.45 -14.33 8.97
CA PRO A 38 9.61 -15.21 9.09
C PRO A 38 10.67 -14.96 8.01
N GLY A 39 11.94 -14.97 8.41
CA GLY A 39 13.09 -14.83 7.51
C GLY A 39 13.43 -13.40 7.06
N ILE A 40 12.60 -12.39 7.38
CA ILE A 40 12.89 -10.99 7.03
C ILE A 40 12.69 -10.00 8.19
N CYS A 41 12.00 -10.39 9.26
CA CYS A 41 11.70 -9.51 10.38
C CYS A 41 12.97 -9.19 11.20
N VAL A 42 13.18 -7.91 11.52
CA VAL A 42 14.28 -7.45 12.40
C VAL A 42 13.80 -7.13 13.82
N GLY A 43 12.54 -7.43 14.15
CA GLY A 43 11.99 -7.32 15.51
C GLY A 43 11.59 -5.90 15.94
N THR A 44 12.32 -4.86 15.56
CA THR A 44 12.04 -3.48 16.00
C THR A 44 11.19 -2.69 15.00
N SER A 45 10.18 -1.98 15.50
CA SER A 45 9.34 -1.10 14.68
C SER A 45 10.07 0.17 14.26
N ALA A 46 10.01 0.50 12.98
CA ALA A 46 10.57 1.71 12.39
C ALA A 46 9.53 2.52 11.60
N GLU A 47 8.49 1.84 11.11
CA GLU A 47 7.45 2.38 10.24
C GLU A 47 6.07 2.07 10.81
N VAL A 48 5.07 2.84 10.38
CA VAL A 48 3.67 2.60 10.73
C VAL A 48 2.97 1.96 9.54
N HIS A 49 2.21 0.92 9.80
CA HIS A 49 1.43 0.19 8.81
C HIS A 49 -0.06 0.23 9.14
N HIS A 50 -0.88 0.45 8.13
CA HIS A 50 -2.34 0.31 8.23
C HIS A 50 -2.72 -1.16 8.22
N VAL A 51 -3.43 -1.63 9.25
CA VAL A 51 -3.93 -3.01 9.34
C VAL A 51 -4.97 -3.27 8.24
N THR A 52 -5.94 -2.37 8.10
CA THR A 52 -6.84 -2.34 6.95
C THR A 52 -6.24 -1.42 5.89
N PRO A 53 -5.95 -1.88 4.67
CA PRO A 53 -5.35 -1.03 3.65
C PRO A 53 -6.34 0.06 3.19
N ASP A 54 -5.81 1.21 2.74
CA ASP A 54 -6.63 2.33 2.22
C ASP A 54 -7.65 1.90 1.15
N SER A 55 -7.31 0.89 0.35
CA SER A 55 -8.19 0.34 -0.71
C SER A 55 -9.44 -0.34 -0.18
N GLU A 56 -9.45 -0.75 1.08
CA GLU A 56 -10.56 -1.43 1.76
C GLU A 56 -11.23 -0.54 2.81
N GLY A 57 -11.01 0.78 2.74
CA GLY A 57 -11.56 1.74 3.70
C GLY A 57 -10.68 1.98 4.93
N GLY A 58 -9.40 1.61 4.86
CA GLY A 58 -8.41 1.98 5.86
C GLY A 58 -8.39 3.49 6.12
N THR A 59 -8.27 3.86 7.40
CA THR A 59 -8.18 5.26 7.83
C THR A 59 -6.89 5.51 8.60
N ASP A 60 -6.52 6.79 8.72
CA ASP A 60 -5.43 7.24 9.60
C ASP A 60 -5.84 7.27 11.09
N ALA A 61 -7.03 6.78 11.44
CA ALA A 61 -7.42 6.62 12.83
C ALA A 61 -6.54 5.54 13.46
N GLU A 62 -6.07 5.79 14.70
CA GLU A 62 -5.24 4.81 15.39
C GLU A 62 -6.04 3.54 15.75
N PHE A 63 -7.32 3.70 16.06
CA PHE A 63 -8.27 2.61 16.34
C PHE A 63 -9.57 2.83 15.58
N VAL A 64 -10.18 1.72 15.16
CA VAL A 64 -11.54 1.68 14.58
C VAL A 64 -12.31 0.58 15.31
N ASN A 65 -13.46 0.90 15.89
CA ASN A 65 -14.29 -0.04 16.67
C ASN A 65 -13.51 -0.79 17.78
N GLY A 66 -12.58 -0.09 18.44
CA GLY A 66 -11.72 -0.68 19.48
C GLY A 66 -10.57 -1.56 18.97
N GLN A 67 -10.45 -1.76 17.65
CA GLN A 67 -9.37 -2.52 17.04
C GLN A 67 -8.26 -1.59 16.52
N PRO A 68 -6.98 -1.97 16.64
CA PRO A 68 -5.88 -1.16 16.14
C PRO A 68 -5.91 -1.11 14.61
N GLN A 69 -5.92 0.10 14.07
CA GLN A 69 -5.90 0.34 12.63
C GLN A 69 -4.49 0.74 12.17
N LEU A 70 -3.67 1.28 13.06
CA LEU A 70 -2.25 1.58 12.84
C LEU A 70 -1.37 0.77 13.78
N VAL A 71 -0.34 0.11 13.23
CA VAL A 71 0.60 -0.70 14.00
C VAL A 71 2.05 -0.38 13.64
N GLY A 72 2.96 -0.58 14.59
CA GLY A 72 4.40 -0.48 14.36
C GLY A 72 4.95 -1.71 13.65
N VAL A 73 5.77 -1.50 12.63
CA VAL A 73 6.40 -2.57 11.85
C VAL A 73 7.83 -2.22 11.49
N CYS A 74 8.66 -3.24 11.25
CA CYS A 74 10.00 -3.03 10.73
C CYS A 74 9.98 -2.76 9.21
N SER A 75 10.95 -2.00 8.71
CA SER A 75 11.05 -1.64 7.29
C SER A 75 11.05 -2.84 6.32
N PRO A 76 11.76 -3.97 6.60
CA PRO A 76 11.70 -5.14 5.73
C PRO A 76 10.29 -5.74 5.61
N CYS A 77 9.58 -5.91 6.73
CA CYS A 77 8.21 -6.42 6.73
C CYS A 77 7.27 -5.47 5.99
N HIS A 78 7.39 -4.16 6.25
CA HIS A 78 6.55 -3.16 5.61
C HIS A 78 6.72 -3.14 4.08
N ARG A 79 7.98 -3.22 3.60
CA ARG A 79 8.28 -3.29 2.18
C ARG A 79 7.68 -4.54 1.53
N ARG A 80 7.74 -5.70 2.19
CA ARG A 80 7.19 -6.97 1.68
C ARG A 80 5.68 -6.91 1.48
N VAL A 81 4.95 -6.36 2.45
CA VAL A 81 3.49 -6.19 2.37
C VAL A 81 3.13 -5.14 1.33
N SER A 82 3.77 -3.97 1.35
CA SER A 82 3.57 -2.92 0.35
C SER A 82 3.77 -3.42 -1.10
N ALA A 83 4.80 -4.24 -1.33
CA ALA A 83 5.05 -4.86 -2.63
C ALA A 83 3.94 -5.86 -3.03
N ARG A 84 3.43 -6.65 -2.07
CA ARG A 84 2.32 -7.57 -2.31
C ARG A 84 1.03 -6.82 -2.65
N ASP A 85 0.70 -5.77 -1.91
CA ASP A 85 -0.53 -4.98 -2.10
C ASP A 85 -0.50 -4.22 -3.42
N SER A 86 0.65 -3.64 -3.77
CA SER A 86 0.84 -3.00 -5.08
C SER A 86 0.72 -3.98 -6.24
N ALA A 87 1.28 -5.19 -6.11
CA ALA A 87 1.10 -6.26 -7.11
C ALA A 87 -0.37 -6.69 -7.24
N ALA A 88 -1.08 -6.84 -6.12
CA ALA A 88 -2.51 -7.17 -6.13
C ALA A 88 -3.35 -6.09 -6.86
N ARG A 89 -3.08 -4.81 -6.59
CA ARG A 89 -3.74 -3.68 -7.27
C ARG A 89 -3.42 -3.63 -8.77
N ALA A 90 -2.18 -3.91 -9.17
CA ALA A 90 -1.80 -3.97 -10.57
C ALA A 90 -2.57 -5.07 -11.32
N ASN A 91 -2.74 -6.23 -10.69
CA ASN A 91 -3.47 -7.36 -11.26
C ASN A 91 -4.99 -7.11 -11.38
N LEU A 92 -5.58 -6.31 -10.50
CA LEU A 92 -6.97 -5.87 -10.64
C LEU A 92 -7.14 -4.97 -11.88
N GLY A 93 -6.17 -4.09 -12.15
CA GLY A 93 -6.20 -3.22 -13.33
C GLY A 93 -6.03 -3.95 -14.65
N THR A 94 -5.22 -5.02 -14.70
CA THR A 94 -5.03 -5.82 -15.91
C THR A 94 -6.21 -6.72 -16.25
N ARG A 95 -6.96 -7.22 -15.27
CA ARG A 95 -8.20 -7.98 -15.53
C ARG A 95 -9.29 -7.16 -16.23
N VAL A 96 -9.31 -5.85 -16.03
CA VAL A 96 -10.30 -4.95 -16.64
C VAL A 96 -9.89 -4.48 -18.04
N LEU A 97 -8.62 -4.67 -18.44
CA LEU A 97 -8.11 -4.26 -19.74
C LEU A 97 -7.49 -5.45 -20.48
N ARG A 98 -8.32 -6.08 -21.33
CA ARG A 98 -8.13 -6.14 -22.79
C ARG A 98 -8.61 -7.49 -23.35
N GLU A 99 -9.89 -7.56 -23.69
CA GLU A 99 -10.26 -8.37 -24.84
C GLU A 99 -9.71 -7.62 -26.06
N LYS A 100 -8.73 -8.22 -26.75
CA LYS A 100 -8.16 -7.63 -27.95
C LYS A 100 -9.23 -7.77 -29.05
N GLU A 101 -10.01 -6.73 -29.31
CA GLU A 101 -10.83 -6.71 -30.53
C GLU A 101 -9.91 -6.97 -31.73
N ARG A 102 -10.28 -7.96 -32.53
CA ARG A 102 -9.58 -8.28 -33.77
C ARG A 102 -9.73 -7.08 -34.70
N HIS A 103 -8.63 -6.38 -34.91
CA HIS A 103 -8.48 -5.29 -35.87
C HIS A 103 -9.05 -5.73 -37.24
N PRO A 104 -10.04 -5.01 -37.79
CA PRO A 104 -10.62 -5.33 -39.10
C PRO A 104 -9.62 -4.91 -40.18
N GLY A 105 -8.72 -5.81 -40.55
CA GLY A 105 -7.68 -5.53 -41.54
C GLY A 105 -6.76 -6.68 -41.92
N ILE A 106 -6.99 -7.90 -41.41
CA ILE A 106 -6.34 -9.09 -41.95
C ILE A 106 -7.43 -9.85 -42.73
N LEU A 107 -7.48 -9.58 -44.04
CA LEU A 107 -8.10 -10.49 -45.00
C LEU A 107 -7.18 -11.71 -45.17
N PRO A 108 -7.75 -12.91 -45.42
CA PRO A 108 -7.01 -14.16 -45.58
C PRO A 108 -6.08 -14.18 -46.80
#